data_AF-W9YFZ4-F1
#
_entry.id   AF-W9YFZ4-F1
#
_cell.length_a   1.000
_cell.length_b   1.000
_cell.length_c   1.000
_cell.angle_alpha   90.00
_cell.angle_beta   90.00
_cell.angle_gamma   90.00
#
_symmetry.space_group_name_H-M   'P 1'
#
loop_
_entity.id
_entity.type
_entity.pdbx_description
1 polymer ?
#
loop_
_entity_poly.entity_id
_entity_poly.type
_entity_poly.pdbx_seq_one_letter_code
_entity_poly.pdbx_strand_id
1 'polypeptide(L)'
;MSLWTSAITPMVSAEAEGQEGEDEQNSALKRAKTAIQTDCRRRWQERWKRSKKGAHSRIIQPYLDPKVKKIHRSLKRHQSSLAIQLRTGKVGFRAFLFNRKVPDIKTPWCLACTGKKLETVQHVLLHCPTWVELREECLESGLKEGIRPSLKTLLSTERGCRAATRMVQRTGLLRQYDLCNIEENWQEPAEPEPESDNEERLRG
;
A
#
# COMPACT_ATOMS: atom_id res chain seq x y z
N MET A 1 -75.53 26.05 27.35
CA MET A 1 -74.42 25.10 27.59
C MET A 1 -74.19 24.34 26.31
N SER A 2 -73.26 24.78 25.47
CA SER A 2 -72.98 24.16 24.16
C SER A 2 -71.48 23.91 24.10
N LEU A 3 -71.10 22.66 24.34
CA LEU A 3 -69.74 22.17 24.34
C LEU A 3 -69.24 22.11 22.89
N TRP A 4 -68.20 22.88 22.58
CA TRP A 4 -67.39 22.69 21.37
C TRP A 4 -66.36 21.61 21.69
N THR A 5 -66.51 20.40 21.15
CA THR A 5 -65.45 19.40 21.09
C THR A 5 -64.87 19.39 19.68
N SER A 6 -63.83 20.19 19.46
CA SER A 6 -62.98 20.06 18.27
C SER A 6 -62.23 18.73 18.37
N ALA A 7 -62.56 17.79 17.49
CA ALA A 7 -61.79 16.58 17.30
C ALA A 7 -60.43 16.95 16.69
N ILE A 8 -59.36 16.80 17.46
CA ILE A 8 -57.98 16.85 16.97
C ILE A 8 -57.72 15.51 16.28
N THR A 9 -57.76 15.50 14.95
CA THR A 9 -57.25 14.39 14.14
C THR A 9 -55.75 14.24 14.42
N PRO A 10 -55.21 13.03 14.64
CA PRO A 10 -53.79 12.88 14.93
C PRO A 10 -52.96 13.17 13.68
N MET A 11 -52.11 14.19 13.77
CA MET A 11 -51.11 14.60 12.77
C MET A 11 -49.98 13.57 12.55
N VAL A 12 -50.04 12.41 13.22
CA VAL A 12 -49.03 11.34 13.21
C VAL A 12 -49.04 10.51 11.92
N SER A 13 -50.17 10.39 11.22
CA SER A 13 -50.27 9.51 10.05
C SER A 13 -49.55 10.03 8.80
N ALA A 14 -49.50 11.36 8.60
CA ALA A 14 -48.84 11.94 7.42
C ALA A 14 -47.31 11.92 7.52
N GLU A 15 -46.75 11.99 8.74
CA GLU A 15 -45.30 11.89 8.97
C GLU A 15 -44.80 10.46 8.79
N ALA A 16 -45.57 9.45 9.20
CA ALA A 16 -45.24 8.04 9.02
C ALA A 16 -45.22 7.62 7.53
N GLU A 17 -46.21 8.07 6.75
CA GLU A 17 -46.27 7.79 5.30
C GLU A 17 -45.13 8.47 4.52
N GLY A 18 -44.70 9.67 4.96
CA GLY A 18 -43.53 10.35 4.39
C GLY A 18 -42.20 9.63 4.70
N GLN A 19 -42.06 9.11 5.92
CA GLN A 19 -40.89 8.36 6.35
C GLN A 19 -40.77 7.00 5.63
N GLU A 20 -41.88 6.29 5.46
CA GLU A 20 -41.93 5.01 4.74
C GLU A 20 -41.56 5.18 3.25
N GLY A 21 -42.02 6.27 2.61
CA GLY A 21 -41.66 6.60 1.23
C GLY A 21 -40.17 6.92 1.04
N GLU A 22 -39.55 7.64 1.98
CA GLU A 22 -38.12 7.93 1.95
C GLU A 22 -37.27 6.67 2.19
N ASP A 23 -37.70 5.77 3.09
CA ASP A 23 -37.03 4.51 3.37
C ASP A 23 -37.08 3.54 2.18
N GLU A 24 -38.21 3.46 1.48
CA GLU A 24 -38.35 2.65 0.26
C GLU A 24 -37.45 3.19 -0.88
N GLN A 25 -37.43 4.51 -1.06
CA GLN A 25 -36.56 5.17 -2.04
C GLN A 25 -35.08 4.93 -1.73
N ASN A 26 -34.66 5.08 -0.46
CA ASN A 26 -33.30 4.81 -0.01
C ASN A 26 -32.91 3.33 -0.22
N SER A 27 -33.84 2.41 0.04
CA SER A 27 -33.65 0.98 -0.22
C SER A 27 -33.47 0.68 -1.72
N ALA A 28 -34.30 1.28 -2.57
CA ALA A 28 -34.20 1.14 -4.03
C ALA A 28 -32.86 1.68 -4.58
N LEU A 29 -32.43 2.87 -4.11
CA LEU A 29 -31.14 3.45 -4.46
C LEU A 29 -29.96 2.57 -4.03
N LYS A 30 -30.02 1.98 -2.83
CA LYS A 30 -29.00 1.06 -2.33
C LYS A 30 -28.89 -0.20 -3.18
N ARG A 31 -30.03 -0.76 -3.62
CA ARG A 31 -30.08 -1.91 -4.54
C ARG A 31 -29.49 -1.56 -5.90
N ALA A 32 -29.89 -0.45 -6.51
CA ALA A 32 -29.36 0.02 -7.79
C ALA A 32 -27.84 0.24 -7.73
N LYS A 33 -27.35 0.91 -6.67
CA LYS A 33 -25.92 1.12 -6.45
C LYS A 33 -25.15 -0.20 -6.33
N THR A 34 -25.70 -1.16 -5.59
CA THR A 34 -25.09 -2.49 -5.40
C THR A 34 -25.05 -3.27 -6.72
N ALA A 35 -26.11 -3.21 -7.52
CA ALA A 35 -26.17 -3.84 -8.84
C ALA A 35 -25.10 -3.27 -9.79
N ILE A 36 -24.99 -1.94 -9.86
CA ILE A 36 -23.98 -1.26 -10.68
C ILE A 36 -22.57 -1.64 -10.22
N GLN A 37 -22.29 -1.59 -8.91
CA GLN A 37 -20.98 -1.97 -8.37
C GLN A 37 -20.61 -3.43 -8.70
N THR A 38 -21.60 -4.32 -8.65
CA THR A 38 -21.41 -5.74 -8.96
C THR A 38 -21.10 -5.95 -10.44
N ASP A 39 -21.86 -5.30 -11.34
CA ASP A 39 -21.62 -5.36 -12.78
C ASP A 39 -20.26 -4.76 -13.17
N CYS A 40 -19.93 -3.56 -12.65
CA CYS A 40 -18.64 -2.94 -12.87
C CYS A 40 -17.47 -3.83 -12.42
N ARG A 41 -17.60 -4.47 -11.25
CA ARG A 41 -16.58 -5.39 -10.73
C ARG A 41 -16.43 -6.61 -11.65
N ARG A 42 -17.54 -7.20 -12.09
CA ARG A 42 -17.55 -8.36 -13.00
C ARG A 42 -16.87 -8.02 -14.32
N ARG A 43 -17.30 -6.95 -15.00
CA ARG A 43 -16.73 -6.49 -16.28
C ARG A 43 -15.25 -6.16 -16.17
N TRP A 44 -14.85 -5.49 -15.07
CA TRP A 44 -13.44 -5.23 -14.80
C TRP A 44 -12.65 -6.54 -14.65
N GLN A 45 -13.17 -7.51 -13.91
CA GLN A 45 -12.49 -8.77 -13.64
C GLN A 45 -12.34 -9.61 -14.91
N GLU A 46 -13.34 -9.63 -15.78
CA GLU A 46 -13.27 -10.23 -17.11
C GLU A 46 -12.18 -9.57 -17.97
N ARG A 47 -12.16 -8.23 -18.02
CA ARG A 47 -11.11 -7.48 -18.73
C ARG A 47 -9.72 -7.78 -18.16
N TRP A 48 -9.59 -7.88 -16.83
CA TRP A 48 -8.33 -8.21 -16.16
C TRP A 48 -7.81 -9.60 -16.51
N LYS A 49 -8.71 -10.60 -16.54
CA LYS A 49 -8.41 -11.97 -16.94
C LYS A 49 -7.98 -12.07 -18.41
N ARG A 50 -8.67 -11.34 -19.32
CA ARG A 50 -8.39 -11.35 -20.77
C ARG A 50 -7.16 -10.54 -21.17
N SER A 51 -6.71 -9.62 -20.31
CA SER A 51 -5.58 -8.73 -20.63
C SER A 51 -4.24 -9.48 -20.70
N LYS A 52 -3.53 -9.32 -21.82
CA LYS A 52 -2.14 -9.79 -21.95
C LYS A 52 -1.15 -8.98 -21.10
N LYS A 53 -1.54 -7.78 -20.64
CA LYS A 53 -0.71 -6.89 -19.81
C LYS A 53 -0.93 -7.17 -18.33
N GLY A 54 0.09 -6.91 -17.51
CA GLY A 54 -0.02 -7.02 -16.03
C GLY A 54 0.17 -8.42 -15.46
N ALA A 55 0.82 -9.33 -16.20
CA ALA A 55 1.09 -10.69 -15.73
C ALA A 55 1.76 -10.73 -14.35
N HIS A 56 2.76 -9.87 -14.11
CA HIS A 56 3.42 -9.74 -12.80
C HIS A 56 2.42 -9.40 -11.68
N SER A 57 1.60 -8.37 -11.87
CA SER A 57 0.58 -7.99 -10.88
C SER A 57 -0.45 -9.08 -10.66
N ARG A 58 -0.79 -9.89 -11.67
CA ARG A 58 -1.72 -11.02 -11.51
C ARG A 58 -1.20 -12.13 -10.60
N ILE A 59 0.11 -12.37 -10.58
CA ILE A 59 0.72 -13.36 -9.67
C ILE A 59 0.41 -12.98 -8.22
N ILE A 60 0.43 -11.68 -7.91
CA ILE A 60 0.22 -11.15 -6.56
C ILE A 60 -1.28 -10.95 -6.29
N GLN A 61 -1.98 -10.27 -7.21
CA GLN A 61 -3.38 -9.86 -7.08
C GLN A 61 -4.22 -10.33 -8.29
N PRO A 62 -4.68 -11.59 -8.30
CA PRO A 62 -5.48 -12.12 -9.41
C PRO A 62 -6.92 -11.57 -9.44
N TYR A 63 -7.47 -11.12 -8.31
CA TYR A 63 -8.81 -10.56 -8.17
C TYR A 63 -8.81 -9.17 -7.53
N LEU A 64 -9.82 -8.34 -7.78
CA LEU A 64 -10.02 -7.10 -7.01
C LEU A 64 -10.28 -7.44 -5.54
N ASP A 65 -9.35 -7.04 -4.67
CA ASP A 65 -9.55 -7.08 -3.22
C ASP A 65 -9.55 -5.65 -2.66
N PRO A 66 -10.68 -5.18 -2.08
CA PRO A 66 -10.72 -3.89 -1.38
C PRO A 66 -9.67 -3.77 -0.27
N LYS A 67 -9.22 -4.90 0.31
CA LYS A 67 -8.21 -4.95 1.36
C LYS A 67 -6.82 -4.55 0.89
N VAL A 68 -6.57 -4.42 -0.42
CA VAL A 68 -5.27 -3.91 -0.94
C VAL A 68 -4.94 -2.53 -0.37
N LYS A 69 -5.95 -1.68 -0.14
CA LYS A 69 -5.74 -0.37 0.49
C LYS A 69 -5.13 -0.48 1.89
N LYS A 70 -5.46 -1.55 2.63
CA LYS A 70 -4.95 -1.78 3.99
C LYS A 70 -3.43 -2.02 4.01
N ILE A 71 -2.87 -2.58 2.94
CA ILE A 71 -1.42 -2.82 2.79
C ILE A 71 -0.63 -1.51 2.92
N HIS A 72 -1.20 -0.40 2.48
CA HIS A 72 -0.51 0.89 2.42
C HIS A 72 -0.74 1.77 3.65
N ARG A 73 -1.71 1.44 4.51
CA ARG A 73 -2.03 2.24 5.71
C ARG A 73 -0.84 2.27 6.68
N SER A 74 -0.16 1.14 6.80
CA SER A 74 1.06 0.88 7.57
C SER A 74 2.29 1.70 7.22
N LEU A 75 2.41 1.99 5.94
CA LEU A 75 3.69 2.21 5.28
C LEU A 75 3.99 3.69 5.18
N LYS A 76 5.26 4.05 5.39
CA LYS A 76 5.74 5.39 5.05
C LYS A 76 5.54 5.66 3.56
N ARG A 77 5.50 6.93 3.16
CA ARG A 77 5.25 7.33 1.77
C ARG A 77 6.22 6.66 0.78
N HIS A 78 7.51 6.65 1.09
CA HIS A 78 8.53 6.02 0.26
C HIS A 78 8.35 4.49 0.18
N GLN A 79 8.08 3.81 1.30
CA GLN A 79 7.78 2.38 1.34
C GLN A 79 6.52 2.04 0.54
N SER A 80 5.47 2.84 0.68
CA SER A 80 4.22 2.66 -0.06
C SER A 80 4.44 2.79 -1.58
N SER A 81 5.20 3.80 -2.01
CA SER A 81 5.60 3.97 -3.41
C SER A 81 6.41 2.77 -3.92
N LEU A 82 7.42 2.33 -3.16
CA LEU A 82 8.26 1.20 -3.55
C LEU A 82 7.45 -0.10 -3.58
N ALA A 83 6.56 -0.33 -2.61
CA ALA A 83 5.66 -1.47 -2.59
C ALA A 83 4.76 -1.52 -3.83
N ILE A 84 4.24 -0.38 -4.30
CA ILE A 84 3.47 -0.30 -5.57
C ILE A 84 4.36 -0.72 -6.75
N GLN A 85 5.59 -0.22 -6.83
CA GLN A 85 6.52 -0.57 -7.90
C GLN A 85 6.86 -2.07 -7.89
N LEU A 86 7.12 -2.64 -6.72
CA LEU A 86 7.38 -4.08 -6.54
C LEU A 86 6.14 -4.92 -6.92
N ARG A 87 4.94 -4.50 -6.50
CA ARG A 87 3.66 -5.18 -6.84
C ARG A 87 3.30 -5.09 -8.32
N THR A 88 3.74 -4.05 -9.00
CA THR A 88 3.48 -3.85 -10.44
C THR A 88 4.59 -4.41 -11.33
N GLY A 89 5.76 -4.68 -10.77
CA GLY A 89 6.97 -5.02 -11.51
C GLY A 89 7.50 -3.84 -12.33
N LYS A 90 7.03 -2.62 -12.03
CA LYS A 90 7.41 -1.35 -12.67
C LYS A 90 8.37 -0.61 -11.75
N VAL A 91 9.47 -1.29 -11.45
CA VAL A 91 10.51 -0.82 -10.54
C VAL A 91 11.80 -0.59 -11.34
N GLY A 92 12.66 0.31 -10.89
CA GLY A 92 13.92 0.68 -11.55
C GLY A 92 15.00 -0.42 -11.63
N PHE A 93 14.63 -1.70 -11.60
CA PHE A 93 15.56 -2.79 -11.83
C PHE A 93 15.88 -2.94 -13.31
N ARG A 94 17.06 -3.49 -13.61
CA ARG A 94 17.63 -3.55 -14.95
C ARG A 94 16.72 -4.25 -15.95
N ALA A 95 16.04 -5.33 -15.58
CA ALA A 95 15.13 -6.03 -16.50
C ALA A 95 13.98 -5.13 -16.98
N PHE A 96 13.43 -4.29 -16.10
CA PHE A 96 12.39 -3.35 -16.46
C PHE A 96 12.94 -2.19 -17.31
N LEU A 97 14.04 -1.58 -16.86
CA LEU A 97 14.64 -0.42 -17.54
C LEU A 97 15.17 -0.77 -18.93
N PHE A 98 15.81 -1.94 -19.09
CA PHE A 98 16.26 -2.45 -20.39
C PHE A 98 15.07 -2.62 -21.36
N ASN A 99 13.96 -3.21 -20.88
CA ASN A 99 12.73 -3.35 -21.66
C ASN A 99 12.03 -2.01 -21.96
N ARG A 100 12.43 -0.91 -21.30
CA ARG A 100 12.01 0.47 -21.63
C ARG A 100 13.04 1.22 -22.48
N LYS A 101 14.16 0.58 -22.84
CA LYS A 101 15.25 1.15 -23.64
C LYS A 101 15.88 2.40 -22.99
N VAL A 102 16.06 2.38 -21.67
CA VAL A 102 16.79 3.44 -20.96
C VAL A 102 18.24 3.46 -21.46
N PRO A 103 18.78 4.60 -21.94
CA PRO A 103 20.07 4.65 -22.65
C PRO A 103 21.25 4.03 -21.90
N ASP A 104 21.31 4.20 -20.58
CA ASP A 104 22.43 3.75 -19.73
C ASP A 104 22.35 2.26 -19.36
N ILE A 105 21.21 1.61 -19.63
CA ILE A 105 20.98 0.21 -19.27
C ILE A 105 21.22 -0.68 -20.48
N LYS A 106 22.45 -1.21 -20.58
CA LYS A 106 22.88 -2.05 -21.71
C LYS A 106 22.42 -3.51 -21.62
N THR A 107 22.07 -4.00 -20.44
CA THR A 107 21.66 -5.39 -20.24
C THR A 107 20.54 -5.52 -19.20
N PRO A 108 19.64 -6.50 -19.33
CA PRO A 108 18.60 -6.76 -18.33
C PRO A 108 19.09 -7.65 -17.17
N TRP A 109 20.34 -8.09 -17.22
CA TRP A 109 20.95 -9.04 -16.29
C TRP A 109 21.28 -8.39 -14.95
N CYS A 110 21.13 -9.16 -13.88
CA CYS A 110 21.54 -8.76 -12.54
C CYS A 110 23.07 -8.70 -12.47
N LEU A 111 23.61 -7.51 -12.21
CA LEU A 111 25.06 -7.30 -12.10
C LEU A 111 25.60 -7.61 -10.70
N ALA A 112 24.72 -7.67 -9.70
CA ALA A 112 25.11 -8.00 -8.33
C ALA A 112 25.48 -9.48 -8.17
N CYS A 113 24.92 -10.36 -9.00
CA CYS A 113 25.26 -11.78 -9.03
C CYS A 113 26.00 -12.15 -10.33
N THR A 114 26.13 -13.44 -10.64
CA THR A 114 26.88 -13.98 -11.79
C THR A 114 26.38 -13.53 -13.19
N GLY A 115 25.41 -12.62 -13.29
CA GLY A 115 24.89 -12.12 -14.56
C GLY A 115 23.98 -13.07 -15.33
N LYS A 116 23.73 -14.28 -14.82
CA LYS A 116 22.97 -15.33 -15.54
C LYS A 116 21.45 -15.23 -15.41
N LYS A 117 20.94 -14.32 -14.59
CA LYS A 117 19.49 -14.14 -14.33
C LYS A 117 19.10 -12.67 -14.53
N LEU A 118 17.89 -12.47 -15.04
CA LEU A 118 17.30 -11.13 -15.20
C LEU A 118 17.11 -10.48 -13.83
N GLU A 119 17.43 -9.20 -13.72
CA GLU A 119 17.19 -8.41 -12.51
C GLU A 119 15.70 -8.04 -12.39
N THR A 120 14.91 -9.00 -11.93
CA THR A 120 13.47 -8.85 -11.69
C THR A 120 13.17 -8.74 -10.19
N VAL A 121 11.97 -8.28 -9.84
CA VAL A 121 11.49 -8.28 -8.46
C VAL A 121 11.58 -9.68 -7.83
N GLN A 122 11.20 -10.71 -8.60
CA GLN A 122 11.30 -12.10 -8.14
C GLN A 122 12.75 -12.50 -7.86
N HIS A 123 13.67 -12.16 -8.76
CA HIS A 123 15.08 -12.47 -8.56
C HIS A 123 15.63 -11.77 -7.31
N VAL A 124 15.48 -10.44 -7.22
CA VAL A 124 16.05 -9.66 -6.11
C VAL A 124 15.48 -10.11 -4.76
N LEU A 125 14.16 -10.25 -4.63
CA LEU A 125 13.53 -10.60 -3.35
C LEU A 125 13.68 -12.07 -2.95
N LEU A 126 13.71 -13.01 -3.91
CA LEU A 126 13.56 -14.44 -3.59
C LEU A 126 14.73 -15.33 -3.99
N HIS A 127 15.61 -14.90 -4.91
CA HIS A 127 16.55 -15.83 -5.56
C HIS A 127 17.99 -15.31 -5.70
N CYS A 128 18.25 -14.02 -5.56
CA CYS A 128 19.56 -13.46 -5.83
C CYS A 128 20.57 -13.95 -4.79
N PRO A 129 21.62 -14.70 -5.18
CA PRO A 129 22.56 -15.29 -4.21
C PRO A 129 23.34 -14.22 -3.43
N THR A 130 23.55 -13.05 -4.04
CA THR A 130 24.22 -11.89 -3.41
C THR A 130 23.45 -11.36 -2.20
N TRP A 131 22.12 -11.52 -2.19
CA TRP A 131 21.25 -10.93 -1.17
C TRP A 131 20.69 -11.97 -0.20
N VAL A 132 21.37 -13.10 0.03
CA VAL A 132 20.87 -14.18 0.91
C VAL A 132 20.72 -13.68 2.34
N GLU A 133 21.78 -13.13 2.92
CA GLU A 133 21.78 -12.65 4.31
C GLU A 133 20.74 -11.54 4.53
N LEU A 134 20.71 -10.52 3.66
CA LEU A 134 19.69 -9.46 3.71
C LEU A 134 18.27 -10.00 3.56
N ARG A 135 18.07 -11.06 2.78
CA ARG A 135 16.75 -11.68 2.60
C ARG A 135 16.32 -12.37 3.87
N GLU A 136 17.20 -13.15 4.49
CA GLU A 136 16.91 -13.83 5.76
C GLU A 136 16.57 -12.79 6.82
N GLU A 137 17.45 -11.83 7.05
CA GLU A 137 17.27 -10.77 8.06
C GLU A 137 15.97 -9.97 7.85
N CYS A 138 15.72 -9.49 6.63
CA CYS A 138 14.56 -8.62 6.39
C CYS A 138 13.25 -9.41 6.27
N LEU A 139 13.26 -10.60 5.68
CA LEU A 139 12.02 -11.31 5.34
C LEU A 139 11.54 -12.27 6.43
N GLU A 140 12.39 -12.70 7.36
CA GLU A 140 11.99 -13.48 8.54
C GLU A 140 10.89 -12.77 9.34
N SER A 141 11.09 -11.49 9.61
CA SER A 141 10.08 -10.64 10.27
C SER A 141 8.87 -10.32 9.38
N GLY A 142 8.98 -10.55 8.07
CA GLY A 142 8.01 -10.18 7.04
C GLY A 142 6.87 -11.17 6.84
N LEU A 143 7.11 -12.44 7.18
CA LEU A 143 6.19 -13.56 6.94
C LEU A 143 5.81 -14.26 8.25
N LYS A 144 4.76 -15.07 8.23
CA LYS A 144 4.45 -15.95 9.36
C LYS A 144 5.34 -17.19 9.27
N GLU A 145 5.67 -17.76 10.42
CA GLU A 145 6.45 -18.98 10.54
C GLU A 145 5.85 -20.12 9.70
N GLY A 146 6.73 -20.92 9.08
CA GLY A 146 6.34 -22.05 8.21
C GLY A 146 5.82 -21.67 6.81
N ILE A 147 5.60 -20.38 6.51
CA ILE A 147 5.16 -19.96 5.16
C ILE A 147 6.36 -19.81 4.23
N ARG A 148 6.35 -20.53 3.10
CA ARG A 148 7.36 -20.35 2.06
C ARG A 148 7.26 -18.96 1.41
N PRO A 149 8.39 -18.22 1.27
CA PRO A 149 8.41 -16.92 0.59
C PRO A 149 8.02 -17.03 -0.89
N SER A 150 7.07 -16.21 -1.31
CA SER A 150 6.69 -16.00 -2.70
C SER A 150 6.31 -14.53 -2.89
N LEU A 151 6.28 -14.05 -4.14
CA LEU A 151 5.84 -12.67 -4.40
C LEU A 151 4.44 -12.40 -3.86
N LYS A 152 3.54 -13.38 -3.97
CA LYS A 152 2.18 -13.26 -3.46
C LYS A 152 2.15 -13.19 -1.93
N THR A 153 2.83 -14.10 -1.24
CA THR A 153 2.81 -14.13 0.24
C THR A 153 3.48 -12.90 0.83
N LEU A 154 4.58 -12.43 0.21
CA LEU A 154 5.33 -11.27 0.67
C LEU A 154 4.62 -9.95 0.34
N LEU A 155 4.23 -9.74 -0.92
CA LEU A 155 3.73 -8.45 -1.37
C LEU A 155 2.22 -8.26 -1.19
N SER A 156 1.48 -9.24 -0.65
CA SER A 156 0.03 -9.10 -0.36
C SER A 156 -0.30 -8.67 1.06
N THR A 157 0.71 -8.59 1.93
CA THR A 157 0.52 -8.19 3.33
C THR A 157 1.28 -6.90 3.60
N GLU A 158 0.82 -6.13 4.59
CA GLU A 158 1.50 -4.91 5.01
C GLU A 158 2.91 -5.22 5.57
N ARG A 159 3.01 -6.18 6.50
CA ARG A 159 4.27 -6.61 7.12
C ARG A 159 5.27 -7.11 6.06
N GLY A 160 4.81 -7.94 5.11
CA GLY A 160 5.67 -8.43 4.03
C GLY A 160 6.07 -7.33 3.04
N CYS A 161 5.20 -6.36 2.74
CA CYS A 161 5.60 -5.20 1.93
C CYS A 161 6.65 -4.36 2.65
N ARG A 162 6.47 -4.10 3.96
CA ARG A 162 7.46 -3.36 4.76
C ARG A 162 8.83 -4.04 4.72
N ALA A 163 8.86 -5.35 4.97
CA ALA A 163 10.07 -6.18 4.88
C ALA A 163 10.72 -6.12 3.48
N ALA A 164 9.93 -6.32 2.43
CA ALA A 164 10.42 -6.27 1.05
C ALA A 164 10.98 -4.91 0.66
N THR A 165 10.32 -3.83 1.07
CA THR A 165 10.79 -2.46 0.78
C THR A 165 12.08 -2.16 1.53
N ARG A 166 12.17 -2.53 2.81
CA ARG A 166 13.40 -2.37 3.61
C ARG A 166 14.57 -3.15 3.01
N MET A 167 14.33 -4.40 2.60
CA MET A 167 15.34 -5.23 1.93
C MET A 167 15.86 -4.53 0.67
N VAL A 168 14.96 -4.10 -0.23
CA VAL A 168 15.35 -3.44 -1.49
C VAL A 168 16.11 -2.14 -1.24
N GLN A 169 15.70 -1.35 -0.24
CA GLN A 169 16.45 -0.15 0.14
C GLN A 169 17.88 -0.48 0.57
N ARG A 170 18.06 -1.52 1.41
CA ARG A 170 19.38 -1.95 1.89
C ARG A 170 20.27 -2.57 0.81
N THR A 171 19.70 -3.03 -0.31
CA THR A 171 20.53 -3.48 -1.45
C THR A 171 21.27 -2.33 -2.15
N GLY A 172 20.84 -1.07 -1.99
CA GLY A 172 21.40 0.08 -2.70
C GLY A 172 21.14 0.08 -4.22
N LEU A 173 20.35 -0.87 -4.74
CA LEU A 173 20.05 -0.96 -6.17
C LEU A 173 19.24 0.23 -6.68
N LEU A 174 18.48 0.89 -5.81
CA LEU A 174 17.57 1.98 -6.15
C LEU A 174 17.92 3.23 -5.35
N ARG A 175 18.95 3.94 -5.81
CA ARG A 175 19.54 5.08 -5.09
C ARG A 175 18.55 6.18 -4.68
N GLN A 176 17.45 6.33 -5.42
CA GLN A 176 16.39 7.27 -5.10
C GLN A 176 15.69 6.99 -3.75
N TYR A 177 15.90 5.82 -3.16
CA TYR A 177 15.35 5.44 -1.85
C TYR A 177 16.40 5.42 -0.72
N ASP A 178 17.66 5.75 -1.01
CA ASP A 178 18.76 5.72 -0.02
C ASP A 178 18.57 6.79 1.06
N LEU A 179 18.14 8.00 0.66
CA LEU A 179 17.95 9.14 1.56
C LEU A 179 16.79 8.93 2.55
N CYS A 180 15.86 8.02 2.26
CA CYS A 180 14.74 7.73 3.15
C CYS A 180 15.16 6.94 4.40
N ASN A 181 16.39 6.42 4.46
CA ASN A 181 16.95 5.82 5.67
C ASN A 181 17.41 6.90 6.68
N ILE A 182 17.67 8.14 6.22
CA ILE A 182 18.18 9.22 7.08
C ILE A 182 17.08 9.70 8.05
N GLU A 183 15.83 9.76 7.60
CA GLU A 183 14.67 10.06 8.46
C GLU A 183 14.42 8.97 9.53
N GLU A 184 14.92 7.74 9.34
CA GLU A 184 14.82 6.68 10.37
C GLU A 184 15.79 6.86 11.53
N ASN A 185 16.84 7.66 11.34
CA ASN A 185 17.95 7.81 12.28
C ASN A 185 18.17 9.25 12.75
N TRP A 186 17.25 10.16 12.38
CA TRP A 186 17.29 11.55 12.82
C TRP A 186 16.80 11.62 14.27
N GLN A 187 17.74 11.62 15.21
CA GLN A 187 17.48 12.06 16.57
C GLN A 187 17.51 13.59 16.54
N GLU A 188 16.44 14.22 17.01
CA GLU A 188 16.44 15.65 17.30
C GLU A 188 17.63 15.93 18.23
N PRO A 189 18.54 16.86 17.90
CA PRO A 189 19.61 17.23 18.80
C PRO A 189 18.99 17.63 20.13
N ALA A 190 19.48 17.07 21.24
CA ALA A 190 19.03 17.48 22.57
C ALA A 190 19.14 19.01 22.66
N GLU A 191 18.07 19.67 23.08
CA GLU A 191 18.10 21.10 23.35
C GLU A 191 19.31 21.37 24.26
N PRO A 192 20.18 22.33 23.92
CA PRO A 192 21.27 22.68 24.82
C PRO A 192 20.65 23.03 26.18
N GLU A 193 21.13 22.38 27.23
CA GLU A 193 20.68 22.70 28.58
C GLU A 193 20.77 24.21 28.79
N PRO A 194 19.75 24.85 29.39
CA PRO A 194 19.76 26.28 29.58
C PRO A 194 21.05 26.65 30.31
N GLU A 195 21.86 27.47 29.67
CA GLU A 195 23.05 28.04 30.30
C GLU A 195 22.56 28.66 31.61
N SER A 196 23.02 28.09 32.73
CA SER A 196 22.74 28.65 34.04
C SER A 196 23.40 30.03 34.05
N ASP A 197 22.60 31.07 33.90
CA ASP A 197 23.03 32.46 34.05
C ASP A 197 23.66 32.59 35.44
N ASN A 198 25.00 32.54 35.48
CA ASN A 198 25.76 32.85 36.67
C ASN A 198 25.69 34.36 36.85
N GLU A 199 24.60 34.82 37.47
CA GLU A 199 24.37 36.21 37.85
C GLU A 199 25.27 36.60 39.04
N GLU A 200 26.59 36.51 38.86
CA GLU A 200 27.58 36.97 39.83
C GLU A 200 28.58 37.91 39.16
N ARG A 201 28.08 39.05 38.69
CA ARG A 201 28.88 40.27 38.57
C ARG A 201 27.96 41.48 38.49
N LEU A 202 28.14 42.43 39.42
CA LEU A 202 27.53 43.77 39.53
C LEU A 202 26.44 43.94 40.62
N ARG A 203 26.76 43.56 41.85
CA ARG A 203 26.58 44.43 43.03
C ARG A 203 27.93 44.33 43.77
N GLY A 204 28.72 45.40 43.87
CA GLY A 204 28.45 46.54 44.74
C GLY A 204 29.27 46.32 46.00
#